data_AF-A0A976EDS9-F1
#
_entry.id   AF-A0A976EDS9-F1
#
_cell.length_a   1.000
_cell.length_b   1.000
_cell.length_c   1.000
_cell.angle_alpha   90.00
_cell.angle_beta   90.00
_cell.angle_gamma   90.00
#
_symmetry.space_group_name_H-M   'P 1'
#
loop_
_entity.id
_entity.type
_entity.pdbx_description
1 polymer ?
#
loop_
_entity_poly.entity_id
_entity_poly.type
_entity_poly.pdbx_seq_one_letter_code
_entity_poly.pdbx_strand_id
1 'polypeptide(L)'
;MNTEQPVWITSNLCLTRQEVTIIDHLVDYNEMPKDFNQDRAITFFVGEDLHLVLYFSEQADRGFQMYIVRDFSVNVDDMCLLSNLLSHLIRSGYKQHIIENAKGRIDQMIYMAGTFRALFGKKATEEEEFMC
;
A
#
# COMPACT_ATOMS: atom_id res chain seq x y z
N MET A 1 2.76 -19.32 -17.25
CA MET A 1 2.92 -18.04 -16.54
C MET A 1 1.53 -17.41 -16.47
N ASN A 2 0.85 -17.49 -15.33
CA ASN A 2 -0.41 -16.77 -15.14
C ASN A 2 -0.02 -15.32 -14.83
N THR A 3 -0.02 -14.45 -15.84
CA THR A 3 0.07 -13.01 -15.60
C THR A 3 -1.28 -12.55 -15.09
N GLU A 4 -1.48 -12.63 -13.78
CA GLU A 4 -2.65 -12.04 -13.13
C GLU A 4 -2.68 -10.55 -13.50
N GLN A 5 -3.76 -10.12 -14.14
CA GLN A 5 -3.97 -8.72 -14.49
C GLN A 5 -4.15 -7.89 -13.21
N PRO A 6 -3.75 -6.61 -13.20
CA PRO A 6 -4.04 -5.74 -12.08
C PRO A 6 -5.55 -5.64 -11.87
N VAL A 7 -5.98 -5.71 -10.62
CA VAL A 7 -7.38 -5.61 -10.21
C VAL A 7 -7.60 -4.22 -9.63
N TRP A 8 -8.42 -3.42 -10.31
CA TRP A 8 -8.85 -2.12 -9.82
C TRP A 8 -9.98 -2.30 -8.80
N ILE A 9 -9.74 -1.86 -7.57
CA ILE A 9 -10.74 -1.87 -6.49
C ILE A 9 -11.59 -0.60 -6.58
N THR A 10 -10.95 0.52 -6.92
CA THR A 10 -11.57 1.82 -7.26
C THR A 10 -10.86 2.43 -8.47
N SER A 11 -11.12 3.68 -8.84
CA SER A 11 -10.33 4.39 -9.87
C SER A 11 -8.89 4.69 -9.44
N ASN A 12 -8.60 4.74 -8.14
CA ASN A 12 -7.28 5.12 -7.61
C ASN A 12 -6.61 4.02 -6.78
N LEU A 13 -7.35 3.00 -6.34
CA LEU A 13 -6.81 1.86 -5.62
C LEU A 13 -6.72 0.62 -6.53
N CYS A 14 -5.49 0.14 -6.74
CA CYS A 14 -5.19 -1.04 -7.53
C CYS A 14 -4.47 -2.10 -6.70
N LEU A 15 -4.78 -3.36 -6.97
CA LEU A 15 -4.10 -4.54 -6.45
C LEU A 15 -3.41 -5.27 -7.61
N THR A 16 -2.14 -5.64 -7.46
CA THR A 16 -1.43 -6.48 -8.44
C THR A 16 -0.58 -7.55 -7.76
N ARG A 17 -0.45 -8.69 -8.43
CA ARG A 17 0.48 -9.79 -8.07
C ARG A 17 1.48 -10.07 -9.19
N GLN A 18 1.67 -9.12 -10.10
CA GLN A 18 2.63 -9.24 -11.19
C GLN A 18 4.05 -9.13 -10.65
N GLU A 19 4.65 -10.26 -10.32
CA GLU A 19 5.94 -10.31 -9.64
C GLU A 19 7.05 -9.54 -10.36
N VAL A 20 7.13 -9.64 -11.69
CA VAL A 20 8.14 -8.92 -12.48
C VAL A 20 8.00 -7.42 -12.25
N THR A 21 6.78 -6.88 -12.42
CA THR A 21 6.48 -5.47 -12.19
C THR A 21 6.80 -5.05 -10.75
N ILE A 22 6.43 -5.87 -9.76
CA ILE A 22 6.68 -5.56 -8.34
C ILE A 22 8.18 -5.53 -8.05
N ILE A 23 8.93 -6.51 -8.54
CA ILE A 23 10.38 -6.58 -8.35
C ILE A 23 11.08 -5.41 -9.01
N ASP A 24 10.70 -5.05 -10.24
CA ASP A 24 11.28 -3.90 -10.94
C ASP A 24 11.09 -2.61 -10.12
N HIS A 25 9.88 -2.36 -9.62
CA HIS A 25 9.63 -1.23 -8.71
C HIS A 25 10.46 -1.32 -7.42
N LEU A 26 10.54 -2.47 -6.77
CA LEU A 26 11.34 -2.61 -5.54
C LEU A 26 12.83 -2.33 -5.78
N VAL A 27 13.36 -2.71 -6.95
CA VAL A 27 14.75 -2.45 -7.32
C VAL A 27 14.96 -0.97 -7.64
N ASP A 28 14.10 -0.38 -8.47
CA ASP A 28 14.22 1.02 -8.91
C ASP A 28 14.17 2.00 -7.75
N TYR A 29 13.41 1.67 -6.71
CA TYR A 29 13.25 2.50 -5.52
C TYR A 29 14.17 2.09 -4.35
N ASN A 30 15.08 1.14 -4.57
CA ASN A 30 16.04 0.63 -3.57
C ASN A 30 15.37 0.07 -2.29
N GLU A 31 14.21 -0.56 -2.46
CA GLU A 31 13.37 -1.14 -1.40
C GLU A 31 13.38 -2.68 -1.42
N MET A 32 14.15 -3.29 -2.32
CA MET A 32 14.23 -4.74 -2.45
C MET A 32 14.72 -5.41 -1.14
N PRO A 33 13.95 -6.35 -0.57
CA PRO A 33 14.38 -7.08 0.61
C PRO A 33 15.70 -7.83 0.38
N LYS A 34 16.59 -7.79 1.36
CA LYS A 34 17.83 -8.58 1.36
C LYS A 34 17.60 -10.03 1.80
N ASP A 35 16.49 -10.29 2.49
CA ASP A 35 16.12 -11.60 3.04
C ASP A 35 14.65 -11.90 2.77
N PHE A 36 14.43 -13.02 2.08
CA PHE A 36 13.13 -13.55 1.64
C PHE A 36 12.64 -14.73 2.49
N ASN A 37 13.30 -15.02 3.61
CA ASN A 37 12.87 -16.08 4.54
C ASN A 37 11.76 -15.62 5.49
N GLN A 38 11.43 -14.33 5.50
CA GLN A 38 10.43 -13.75 6.39
C GLN A 38 9.43 -12.91 5.60
N ASP A 39 8.20 -12.83 6.11
CA ASP A 39 7.20 -11.92 5.59
C ASP A 39 7.67 -10.45 5.69
N ARG A 40 7.33 -9.63 4.69
CA ARG A 40 7.71 -8.22 4.63
C ARG A 40 6.54 -7.34 4.22
N ALA A 41 6.46 -6.16 4.84
CA ALA A 41 5.56 -5.08 4.48
C ALA A 41 6.41 -3.85 4.21
N ILE A 42 6.35 -3.36 2.98
CA ILE A 42 7.24 -2.34 2.43
C ILE A 42 6.36 -1.24 1.85
N THR A 43 6.69 0.01 2.15
CA THR A 43 5.94 1.17 1.68
C THR A 43 6.90 2.16 1.05
N PHE A 44 6.61 2.60 -0.16
CA PHE A 44 7.42 3.60 -0.88
C PHE A 44 6.54 4.44 -1.80
N PHE A 45 7.13 5.49 -2.36
CA PHE A 45 6.43 6.46 -3.21
C PHE A 45 6.96 6.40 -4.65
N VAL A 46 6.04 6.42 -5.60
CA VAL A 46 6.32 6.59 -7.04
C VAL A 46 5.68 7.90 -7.46
N GLY A 47 6.47 8.97 -7.46
CA GLY A 47 5.92 10.33 -7.59
C GLY A 47 5.00 10.65 -6.41
N GLU A 48 3.71 10.77 -6.67
CA GLU A 48 2.67 11.08 -5.66
C GLU A 48 1.83 9.85 -5.29
N ASP A 49 2.12 8.69 -5.87
CA ASP A 49 1.42 7.43 -5.62
C ASP A 49 2.05 6.73 -4.42
N LEU A 50 1.23 6.15 -3.54
CA LEU A 50 1.69 5.29 -2.46
C LEU A 50 1.65 3.83 -2.92
N HIS A 51 2.77 3.14 -2.77
CA HIS A 51 2.91 1.71 -3.03
C HIS A 51 3.08 0.97 -1.71
N LEU A 52 2.25 -0.04 -1.46
CA LEU A 52 2.38 -0.99 -0.35
C LEU A 52 2.63 -2.38 -0.93
N VAL A 53 3.81 -2.93 -0.69
CA VAL A 53 4.17 -4.30 -1.07
C VAL A 53 4.15 -5.19 0.17
N LEU A 54 3.43 -6.30 0.05
CA LEU A 54 3.47 -7.43 0.97
C LEU A 54 4.21 -8.57 0.28
N TYR A 55 5.18 -9.16 0.98
CA TYR A 55 5.81 -10.41 0.60
C TYR A 55 5.52 -11.46 1.66
N PHE A 56 5.06 -12.62 1.23
CA PHE A 56 4.81 -13.78 2.08
C PHE A 56 5.90 -14.83 1.81
N SER A 57 6.57 -15.33 2.86
CA SER A 57 7.70 -16.26 2.71
C SER A 57 7.32 -17.74 2.77
N GLU A 58 6.17 -18.05 3.39
CA GLU A 58 5.69 -19.42 3.56
C GLU A 58 5.26 -20.06 2.23
N GLN A 59 5.60 -21.32 2.03
CA GLN A 59 5.45 -21.98 0.72
C GLN A 59 4.00 -22.07 0.22
N ALA A 60 3.02 -22.11 1.13
CA ALA A 60 1.60 -22.23 0.77
C ALA A 60 1.06 -20.99 0.05
N ASP A 61 1.59 -19.82 0.36
CA ASP A 61 1.13 -18.52 -0.16
C ASP A 61 2.28 -17.60 -0.56
N ARG A 62 3.45 -18.19 -0.83
CA ARG A 62 4.65 -17.44 -1.17
C ARG A 62 4.42 -16.57 -2.39
N GLY A 63 4.83 -15.31 -2.28
CA GLY A 63 4.83 -14.40 -3.39
C GLY A 63 4.64 -12.96 -2.97
N PHE A 64 4.55 -12.10 -3.97
CA PHE A 64 4.33 -10.68 -3.78
C PHE A 64 2.88 -10.29 -4.02
N GLN A 65 2.44 -9.30 -3.25
CA GLN A 65 1.20 -8.59 -3.46
C GLN A 65 1.44 -7.11 -3.28
N MET A 66 1.04 -6.28 -4.25
CA MET A 66 1.22 -4.84 -4.19
C MET A 66 -0.11 -4.12 -4.32
N TYR A 67 -0.36 -3.21 -3.39
CA TYR A 67 -1.42 -2.20 -3.48
C TYR A 67 -0.82 -0.87 -3.91
N ILE A 68 -1.51 -0.19 -4.82
CA ILE A 68 -1.14 1.15 -5.29
C ILE A 68 -2.33 2.06 -5.03
N VAL A 69 -2.11 3.16 -4.30
CA VAL A 69 -3.07 4.26 -4.19
C VAL A 69 -2.51 5.45 -4.96
N ARG A 70 -3.17 5.78 -6.07
CA ARG A 70 -2.79 6.92 -6.90
C ARG A 70 -3.04 8.22 -6.17
N ASP A 71 -2.09 9.14 -6.24
CA ASP A 71 -2.18 10.46 -5.63
C ASP A 71 -2.79 10.39 -4.22
N PHE A 72 -2.17 9.61 -3.35
CA PHE A 72 -2.79 9.21 -2.07
C PHE A 72 -3.12 10.40 -1.17
N SER A 73 -2.40 11.52 -1.35
CA SER A 73 -2.56 12.74 -0.57
C SER A 73 -3.90 13.43 -0.79
N VAL A 74 -4.53 13.23 -1.95
CA VAL A 74 -5.88 13.75 -2.26
C VAL A 74 -6.94 12.66 -2.29
N ASN A 75 -6.54 11.39 -2.47
CA ASN A 75 -7.44 10.24 -2.47
C ASN A 75 -7.43 9.51 -1.10
N VAL A 76 -7.69 10.26 -0.02
CA VAL A 76 -7.64 9.74 1.36
C VAL A 76 -8.73 8.69 1.61
N ASP A 77 -9.87 8.78 0.93
CA ASP A 77 -10.93 7.76 1.03
C ASP A 77 -10.45 6.39 0.54
N ASP A 78 -9.65 6.35 -0.53
CA ASP A 78 -9.05 5.12 -1.04
C ASP A 78 -8.01 4.54 -0.06
N MET A 79 -7.29 5.41 0.65
CA MET A 79 -6.40 5.01 1.75
C MET A 79 -7.18 4.42 2.93
N CYS A 80 -8.28 5.05 3.34
CA CYS A 80 -9.19 4.56 4.37
C CYS A 80 -9.79 3.20 3.97
N LEU A 81 -10.18 3.04 2.72
CA LEU A 81 -10.65 1.77 2.17
C LEU A 81 -9.57 0.68 2.27
N LEU A 82 -8.33 0.98 1.87
CA LEU A 82 -7.21 0.05 2.02
C LEU A 82 -6.99 -0.34 3.49
N SER A 83 -7.01 0.62 4.42
CA SER A 83 -6.90 0.33 5.86
C SER A 83 -8.03 -0.58 6.38
N ASN A 84 -9.25 -0.39 5.88
CA ASN A 84 -10.39 -1.25 6.19
C ASN A 84 -10.24 -2.66 5.61
N LEU A 85 -9.74 -2.79 4.38
CA LEU A 85 -9.44 -4.10 3.77
C LEU A 85 -8.41 -4.87 4.60
N LEU A 86 -7.33 -4.20 5.03
CA LEU A 86 -6.33 -4.81 5.92
C LEU A 86 -6.94 -5.21 7.27
N SER A 87 -7.86 -4.42 7.82
CA SER A 87 -8.60 -4.77 9.04
C SER A 87 -9.44 -6.04 8.89
N HIS A 88 -10.08 -6.21 7.73
CA HIS A 88 -10.82 -7.44 7.44
C HIS A 88 -9.90 -8.66 7.33
N LEU A 89 -8.73 -8.51 6.71
CA LEU A 89 -7.72 -9.58 6.66
C LEU A 89 -7.21 -9.95 8.05
N ILE A 90 -6.93 -8.97 8.92
CA ILE A 90 -6.55 -9.22 10.32
C ILE A 90 -7.61 -10.02 11.06
N ARG A 91 -8.90 -9.65 10.92
CA ARG A 91 -10.01 -10.36 11.58
C ARG A 91 -10.17 -11.81 11.09
N SER A 92 -9.74 -12.11 9.88
CA SER A 92 -9.73 -13.48 9.35
C SER A 92 -8.59 -14.36 9.92
N GLY A 93 -7.66 -13.78 10.67
CA GLY A 93 -6.47 -14.45 11.19
C GLY A 93 -5.37 -14.65 10.15
N TYR A 94 -5.55 -14.15 8.92
CA TYR A 94 -4.58 -14.30 7.85
C TYR A 94 -3.35 -13.42 8.11
N LYS A 95 -2.18 -14.07 8.32
CA LYS A 95 -0.86 -13.43 8.45
C LYS A 95 -0.87 -12.19 9.35
N GLN A 96 -1.55 -12.30 10.49
CA GLN A 96 -1.97 -11.16 11.33
C GLN A 96 -0.85 -10.13 11.56
N HIS A 97 0.34 -10.57 11.96
CA HIS A 97 1.43 -9.66 12.33
C HIS A 97 1.90 -8.77 11.17
N ILE A 98 2.03 -9.31 9.95
CA ILE A 98 2.51 -8.51 8.81
C ILE A 98 1.41 -7.57 8.29
N ILE A 99 0.15 -8.01 8.35
CA ILE A 99 -0.99 -7.18 7.96
C ILE A 99 -1.22 -6.05 8.97
N GLU A 100 -1.03 -6.30 10.27
CA GLU A 100 -1.04 -5.24 11.30
C GLU A 100 0.06 -4.21 11.05
N ASN A 101 1.28 -4.64 10.71
CA ASN A 101 2.37 -3.73 10.37
C ASN A 101 2.02 -2.87 9.14
N ALA A 102 1.52 -3.51 8.08
CA ALA A 102 1.09 -2.82 6.87
C ALA A 102 -0.01 -1.80 7.17
N LYS A 103 -1.03 -2.17 7.94
CA LYS A 103 -2.12 -1.28 8.34
C LYS A 103 -1.59 -0.06 9.11
N GLY A 104 -0.69 -0.28 10.08
CA GLY A 104 -0.09 0.80 10.86
C GLY A 104 0.64 1.83 9.98
N ARG A 105 1.32 1.38 8.91
CA ARG A 105 1.96 2.28 7.94
C ARG A 105 0.93 3.07 7.13
N ILE A 106 -0.14 2.42 6.67
CA ILE A 106 -1.23 3.10 5.93
C ILE A 106 -1.91 4.15 6.82
N ASP A 107 -2.22 3.81 8.08
CA ASP A 107 -2.84 4.75 9.03
C ASP A 107 -1.96 5.97 9.29
N GLN A 108 -0.64 5.78 9.40
CA GLN A 108 0.33 6.89 9.52
C GLN A 108 0.32 7.77 8.26
N MET A 109 0.25 7.18 7.06
CA MET A 109 0.19 7.95 5.82
C MET A 109 -1.13 8.73 5.69
N ILE A 110 -2.25 8.16 6.13
CA ILE A 110 -3.54 8.87 6.23
C ILE A 110 -3.40 10.09 7.14
N TYR A 111 -2.84 9.90 8.34
CA TYR A 111 -2.62 10.99 9.29
C TYR A 111 -1.71 12.09 8.71
N MET A 112 -0.73 11.72 7.89
CA MET A 112 0.19 12.65 7.24
C MET A 112 -0.31 13.17 5.88
N ALA A 113 -1.51 12.81 5.42
CA ALA A 113 -1.98 13.15 4.07
C ALA A 113 -1.95 14.65 3.79
N GLY A 114 -2.36 15.49 4.75
CA GLY A 114 -2.30 16.95 4.63
C GLY A 114 -0.86 17.48 4.46
N THR A 115 0.10 16.90 5.19
CA THR A 115 1.54 17.22 5.03
C THR A 115 2.03 16.86 3.64
N PHE A 116 1.72 15.66 3.15
CA PHE A 116 2.11 15.26 1.80
C PHE A 116 1.45 16.10 0.72
N ARG A 117 0.18 16.47 0.90
CA ARG A 117 -0.53 17.37 0.00
C ARG A 117 0.17 18.72 -0.12
N ALA A 118 0.60 19.29 1.01
CA ALA A 118 1.38 20.53 1.03
C ALA A 118 2.75 20.35 0.37
N LEU A 119 3.45 19.24 0.63
CA LEU A 119 4.73 18.91 -0.02
C LEU A 119 4.60 18.77 -1.54
N PHE A 120 3.49 18.23 -2.02
CA PHE A 120 3.17 18.12 -3.44
C PHE A 120 2.60 19.42 -4.05
N GLY A 121 2.51 20.51 -3.27
CA GLY A 121 2.04 21.81 -3.76
C GLY A 121 0.55 21.87 -4.05
N LYS A 122 -0.24 20.98 -3.45
CA LYS A 122 -1.69 20.87 -3.67
C LYS A 122 -2.47 21.66 -2.63
N LYS A 123 -3.61 22.22 -3.04
CA LYS A 123 -4.50 22.98 -2.15
C LYS A 123 -5.21 22.02 -1.18
N ALA A 124 -5.37 22.45 0.06
CA ALA A 124 -6.23 21.75 1.02
C ALA A 124 -7.67 21.73 0.47
N THR A 125 -8.34 20.59 0.61
CA THR A 125 -9.77 20.46 0.35
C THR A 125 -10.54 20.99 1.57
N GLU A 126 -11.68 21.64 1.34
CA GLU A 126 -12.45 22.37 2.35
C GLU A 126 -12.98 21.47 3.50
N GLU A 127 -12.95 20.15 3.34
CA GLU A 127 -13.49 19.17 4.30
C GLU A 127 -12.60 18.93 5.55
N GLU A 128 -11.40 19.48 5.59
CA GLU A 128 -10.43 19.22 6.68
C GLU A 128 -10.50 20.21 7.86
N GLU A 129 -11.28 21.30 7.79
CA GLU A 129 -11.47 22.21 8.94
C GLU A 129 -12.24 21.60 10.12
N PHE A 130 -12.85 20.42 9.96
CA PHE A 130 -13.72 19.80 10.96
C PHE A 130 -13.14 18.61 11.73
N MET A 131 -11.88 18.22 11.48
CA MET A 131 -11.27 17.01 12.08
C MET A 131 -10.00 17.29 12.91
N CYS A 132 -9.77 18.53 13.34
CA CYS A 132 -8.77 18.90 14.36
C CYS A 132 -9.41 19.13 15.72
#